data_AF-A0A9P5HKQ4-F1
#
_entry.id   AF-A0A9P5HKQ4-F1
#
_cell.length_a   1.000
_cell.length_b   1.000
_cell.length_c   1.000
_cell.angle_alpha   90.00
_cell.angle_beta   90.00
_cell.angle_gamma   90.00
#
_symmetry.space_group_name_H-M   'P 1'
#
loop_
_entity.id
_entity.type
_entity.pdbx_description
1 polymer ?
#
loop_
_entity_poly.entity_id
_entity_poly.type
_entity_poly.pdbx_seq_one_letter_code
_entity_poly.pdbx_strand_id
1 'polypeptide(L)'
;MPPASLPKSPELAAIVKLPTWEAHSHLQTIVGKPSLVSSDLEEFRGIPYGTVNARWEHSHLRTRLPQDVFYATKNGPKCPQPSGPNNSRFYQSYLPFPDDSESEFDCLNLFVIRPSADALRRHGFDPITSPLPVLVWIHGGGLAFGAATDPMWDPSRIVMRSLERGSPIIAVSVNYRLNLFGFAASTDILRSQSPTSLRGVNFGLRDQKIALEWVSRNIGAFGGDSSKVTIGGQSAGSFSVNVHLIEAEEKTETALFRRAIMQSGAVGTLGPIPLEEADKTWAALCKIWNVDSKAIEQDRVDLIRRLPATALLEASGKLGLWRFPSVFDNFTIFQDDTSQGNTVVNLGPVDLTNKPSRYPQVHIDILMGFTGAEMSMLGGLPRDWDKIQSIFTQTYADPIARSEIMRAYGLTESSSEEILSRGLYKFLNDSMFEISVDLARTSFRNRRRVTGHAEVKSVHSFFVEFGNPFPGSGQGVSHHCVEMIYLFEAFHDALALADQGILEPYKELANAVSDIKREFASTDSDSEITPRSETGNKRTHLELSRALQDHWLDFIVLDEFSPESSVDDITVFGKDLGTRVESLDGQPWQQKRERWGLVARNPSALAQTRDMILDSHTFGS
;
A
#
# COMPACT_ATOMS: atom_id res chain seq x y z
N MET A 1 -37.93 -20.47 7.86
CA MET A 1 -36.93 -21.13 6.99
C MET A 1 -36.21 -22.17 7.83
N PRO A 2 -36.02 -23.40 7.35
CA PRO A 2 -35.26 -24.40 8.08
C PRO A 2 -33.77 -23.99 8.14
N PRO A 3 -33.03 -24.42 9.18
CA PRO A 3 -31.61 -24.09 9.31
C PRO A 3 -30.83 -24.67 8.12
N ALA A 4 -29.96 -23.86 7.54
CA ALA A 4 -29.08 -24.28 6.46
C ALA A 4 -28.26 -25.50 6.92
N SER A 5 -28.40 -26.61 6.19
CA SER A 5 -27.64 -27.82 6.41
C SER A 5 -26.13 -27.56 6.26
N LEU A 6 -25.35 -27.98 7.25
CA LEU A 6 -23.90 -28.05 7.18
C LEU A 6 -23.45 -28.72 5.87
N PRO A 7 -22.40 -28.21 5.19
CA PRO A 7 -21.88 -28.83 3.98
C PRO A 7 -21.47 -30.29 4.25
N LYS A 8 -21.85 -31.18 3.32
CA LYS A 8 -21.50 -32.61 3.33
C LYS A 8 -20.02 -32.80 2.94
N SER A 9 -19.10 -32.38 3.81
CA SER A 9 -17.73 -32.88 3.94
C SER A 9 -17.04 -32.10 5.08
N PRO A 10 -16.92 -32.67 6.28
CA PRO A 10 -16.23 -32.03 7.40
C PRO A 10 -14.70 -32.04 7.28
N GLU A 11 -14.12 -32.66 6.24
CA GLU A 11 -12.68 -33.02 6.22
C GLU A 11 -11.74 -31.97 5.59
N LEU A 12 -12.24 -30.81 5.11
CA LEU A 12 -11.40 -29.81 4.42
C LEU A 12 -11.56 -28.37 4.95
N ALA A 13 -12.28 -28.15 6.04
CA ALA A 13 -12.49 -26.81 6.59
C ALA A 13 -11.32 -26.40 7.50
N ALA A 14 -10.63 -25.31 7.17
CA ALA A 14 -9.62 -24.71 8.03
C ALA A 14 -10.30 -24.07 9.24
N ILE A 15 -9.93 -24.45 10.47
CA ILE A 15 -10.57 -23.97 11.69
C ILE A 15 -9.56 -23.23 12.57
N VAL A 16 -9.93 -22.02 12.99
CA VAL A 16 -9.20 -21.21 13.96
C VAL A 16 -10.09 -20.96 15.17
N LYS A 17 -9.55 -21.16 16.38
CA LYS A 17 -10.20 -20.78 17.64
C LYS A 17 -9.64 -19.46 18.12
N LEU A 18 -10.49 -18.44 18.15
CA LEU A 18 -10.13 -17.08 18.49
C LEU A 18 -10.71 -16.72 19.88
N PRO A 19 -9.89 -16.41 20.89
CA PRO A 19 -10.40 -15.93 22.17
C PRO A 19 -10.99 -14.53 22.03
N THR A 20 -12.08 -14.25 22.75
CA THR A 20 -12.56 -12.87 22.87
C THR A 20 -11.72 -12.09 23.85
N TRP A 21 -11.59 -10.79 23.63
CA TRP A 21 -10.79 -9.93 24.50
C TRP A 21 -11.43 -9.69 25.86
N GLU A 22 -12.75 -9.47 25.88
CA GLU A 22 -13.50 -9.18 27.12
C GLU A 22 -13.58 -10.39 28.05
N ALA A 23 -13.55 -11.61 27.49
CA ALA A 23 -13.54 -12.86 28.24
C ALA A 23 -12.66 -13.88 27.51
N HIS A 24 -11.38 -13.97 27.89
CA HIS A 24 -10.40 -14.86 27.24
C HIS A 24 -10.81 -16.36 27.28
N SER A 25 -11.73 -16.73 28.17
CA SER A 25 -12.32 -18.07 28.24
C SER A 25 -13.39 -18.35 27.17
N HIS A 26 -13.97 -17.32 26.55
CA HIS A 26 -14.93 -17.46 25.46
C HIS A 26 -14.19 -17.55 24.14
N LEU A 27 -14.24 -18.72 23.50
CA LEU A 27 -13.62 -18.98 22.21
C LEU A 27 -14.65 -18.91 21.09
N GLN A 28 -14.39 -18.08 20.10
CA GLN A 28 -15.12 -18.04 18.84
C GLN A 28 -14.39 -18.87 17.77
N THR A 29 -15.11 -19.34 16.77
CA THR A 29 -14.61 -20.20 15.71
C THR A 29 -14.62 -19.45 14.39
N ILE A 30 -13.47 -19.38 13.72
CA ILE A 30 -13.38 -18.91 12.35
C ILE A 30 -13.22 -20.14 11.45
N VAL A 31 -14.09 -20.24 10.45
CA VAL A 31 -14.06 -21.30 9.44
C VAL A 31 -13.55 -20.70 8.13
N GLY A 32 -12.34 -21.08 7.73
CA GLY A 32 -11.72 -20.73 6.45
C GLY A 32 -11.92 -21.82 5.39
N LYS A 33 -11.16 -21.71 4.31
CA LYS A 33 -11.16 -22.65 3.19
C LYS A 33 -9.73 -22.88 2.65
N PRO A 34 -9.46 -23.97 1.92
CA PRO A 34 -8.23 -24.08 1.15
C PRO A 34 -8.11 -22.94 0.11
N SER A 35 -6.88 -22.53 -0.20
CA SER A 35 -6.62 -21.56 -1.26
C SER A 35 -6.87 -22.16 -2.63
N LEU A 36 -7.23 -21.30 -3.59
CA LEU A 36 -7.30 -21.68 -5.00
C LEU A 36 -5.91 -21.83 -5.64
N VAL A 37 -4.86 -21.27 -5.03
CA VAL A 37 -3.48 -21.39 -5.52
C VAL A 37 -2.89 -22.76 -5.18
N SER A 38 -3.16 -23.26 -3.97
CA SER A 38 -2.71 -24.58 -3.52
C SER A 38 -3.53 -25.03 -2.31
N SER A 39 -3.79 -26.34 -2.21
CA SER A 39 -4.40 -26.95 -1.02
C SER A 39 -3.49 -26.92 0.22
N ASP A 40 -2.22 -26.58 0.03
CA ASP A 40 -1.26 -26.35 1.11
C ASP A 40 -1.43 -25.01 1.80
N LEU A 41 -2.28 -24.14 1.27
CA LEU A 41 -2.61 -22.85 1.86
C LEU A 41 -4.05 -22.80 2.32
N GLU A 42 -4.29 -22.09 3.42
CA GLU A 42 -5.60 -21.84 4.00
C GLU A 42 -5.91 -20.34 3.96
N GLU A 43 -7.11 -20.00 3.52
CA GLU A 43 -7.62 -18.64 3.40
C GLU A 43 -8.73 -18.37 4.42
N PHE A 44 -8.65 -17.20 5.06
CA PHE A 44 -9.68 -16.65 5.92
C PHE A 44 -9.98 -15.22 5.50
N ARG A 45 -11.14 -15.03 4.88
CA ARG A 45 -11.55 -13.79 4.21
C ARG A 45 -12.65 -13.07 5.00
N GLY A 46 -12.65 -11.74 4.93
CA GLY A 46 -13.70 -10.90 5.50
C GLY A 46 -13.74 -10.88 7.03
N ILE A 47 -12.65 -11.21 7.72
CA ILE A 47 -12.62 -11.22 9.19
C ILE A 47 -12.73 -9.77 9.70
N PRO A 48 -13.78 -9.38 10.43
CA PRO A 48 -13.94 -7.99 10.87
C PRO A 48 -12.97 -7.68 12.01
N TYR A 49 -12.17 -6.62 11.85
CA TYR A 49 -11.19 -6.20 12.85
C TYR A 49 -11.61 -4.94 13.61
N GLY A 50 -12.52 -4.15 13.05
CA GLY A 50 -12.96 -2.89 13.63
C GLY A 50 -14.43 -2.59 13.38
N THR A 51 -14.93 -1.55 14.04
CA THR A 51 -16.28 -1.01 13.87
C THR A 51 -16.24 0.51 13.73
N VAL A 52 -17.19 1.05 12.98
CA VAL A 52 -17.41 2.49 12.81
C VAL A 52 -18.86 2.77 13.18
N ASN A 53 -19.11 3.64 14.16
CA ASN A 53 -20.48 3.90 14.64
C ASN A 53 -21.23 4.87 13.72
N ALA A 54 -20.53 5.88 13.19
CA ALA A 54 -21.07 6.82 12.22
C ALA A 54 -20.00 7.30 11.24
N ARG A 55 -20.45 7.85 10.11
CA ARG A 55 -19.58 8.46 9.10
C ARG A 55 -18.74 9.58 9.73
N TRP A 56 -17.44 9.57 9.45
CA TRP A 56 -16.42 10.49 9.99
C TRP A 56 -16.23 10.43 11.50
N GLU A 57 -16.36 9.22 12.05
CA GLU A 57 -15.85 8.88 13.38
C GLU A 57 -14.65 7.93 13.26
N HIS A 58 -13.76 7.98 14.25
CA HIS A 58 -12.66 7.03 14.35
C HIS A 58 -13.18 5.61 14.59
N SER A 59 -12.48 4.64 14.01
CA SER A 59 -12.79 3.24 14.24
C SER A 59 -12.38 2.79 15.64
N HIS A 60 -13.10 1.78 16.10
CA HIS A 60 -12.83 1.08 17.35
C HIS A 60 -12.42 -0.36 17.06
N LEU A 61 -11.49 -0.89 17.84
CA LEU A 61 -11.11 -2.30 17.77
C LEU A 61 -12.32 -3.17 18.10
N ARG A 62 -12.53 -4.19 17.27
CA ARG A 62 -13.56 -5.18 17.52
C ARG A 62 -13.02 -6.25 18.48
N THR A 63 -13.61 -6.36 19.67
CA THR A 63 -13.21 -7.30 20.74
C THR A 63 -13.76 -8.71 20.55
N ARG A 64 -14.75 -8.88 19.67
CA ARG A 64 -15.40 -10.15 19.35
C ARG A 64 -15.97 -10.18 17.92
N LEU A 65 -15.97 -11.34 17.29
CA LEU A 65 -16.63 -11.59 16.01
C LEU A 65 -18.16 -11.39 16.11
N PRO A 66 -18.86 -11.10 14.99
CA PRO A 66 -20.31 -10.93 14.97
C PRO A 66 -21.10 -12.15 15.47
N GLN A 67 -20.51 -13.34 15.34
CA GLN A 67 -21.11 -14.62 15.71
C GLN A 67 -20.02 -15.54 16.28
N ASP A 68 -20.41 -16.49 17.14
CA ASP A 68 -19.49 -17.48 17.71
C ASP A 68 -18.91 -18.45 16.68
N VAL A 69 -19.58 -18.61 15.54
CA VAL A 69 -19.02 -19.26 14.35
C VAL A 69 -19.08 -18.25 13.21
N PHE A 70 -17.91 -17.85 12.71
CA PHE A 70 -17.76 -16.93 11.60
C PHE A 70 -17.20 -17.66 10.38
N TYR A 71 -17.97 -17.68 9.29
CA TYR A 71 -17.55 -18.31 8.03
C TYR A 71 -16.74 -17.32 7.20
N ALA A 72 -15.43 -17.35 7.34
CA ALA A 72 -14.46 -16.56 6.60
C ALA A 72 -14.11 -17.15 5.22
N THR A 73 -15.09 -17.74 4.52
CA THR A 73 -14.89 -18.43 3.24
C THR A 73 -15.14 -17.55 2.02
N LYS A 74 -15.71 -16.35 2.23
CA LYS A 74 -16.04 -15.36 1.21
C LYS A 74 -15.39 -14.02 1.55
N ASN A 75 -15.14 -13.21 0.52
CA ASN A 75 -14.69 -11.85 0.71
C ASN A 75 -15.70 -11.07 1.56
N GLY A 76 -15.19 -10.24 2.47
CA GLY A 76 -16.00 -9.22 3.13
C GLY A 76 -16.23 -8.04 2.18
N PRO A 77 -17.09 -7.09 2.56
CA PRO A 77 -17.29 -5.90 1.75
C PRO A 77 -16.01 -5.06 1.66
N LYS A 78 -15.74 -4.48 0.50
CA LYS A 78 -14.69 -3.46 0.35
C LYS A 78 -15.22 -2.09 0.78
N CYS A 79 -14.33 -1.15 1.05
CA CYS A 79 -14.77 0.20 1.41
C CYS A 79 -15.31 0.94 0.18
N PRO A 80 -16.31 1.83 0.35
CA PRO A 80 -16.91 2.52 -0.79
C PRO A 80 -15.90 3.41 -1.50
N GLN A 81 -15.91 3.35 -2.83
CA GLN A 81 -14.92 3.98 -3.68
C GLN A 81 -15.50 4.26 -5.07
N PRO A 82 -14.92 5.17 -5.87
CA PRO A 82 -15.41 5.43 -7.21
C PRO A 82 -15.41 4.15 -8.06
N SER A 83 -16.45 3.96 -8.87
CA SER A 83 -16.50 2.88 -9.87
C SER A 83 -15.44 3.13 -10.94
N GLY A 84 -14.24 2.56 -10.76
CA GLY A 84 -13.14 2.64 -11.71
C GLY A 84 -13.07 1.41 -12.63
N PRO A 85 -12.48 1.52 -13.83
CA PRO A 85 -12.17 0.33 -14.63
C PRO A 85 -11.21 -0.57 -13.85
N ASN A 86 -11.48 -1.87 -13.86
CA ASN A 86 -10.61 -2.92 -13.29
C ASN A 86 -9.13 -2.59 -13.53
N ASN A 87 -8.38 -2.44 -12.45
CA ASN A 87 -7.01 -1.95 -12.35
C ASN A 87 -5.97 -2.85 -13.04
N SER A 88 -6.35 -4.03 -13.55
CA SER A 88 -5.44 -4.84 -14.37
C SER A 88 -5.06 -4.16 -15.68
N ARG A 89 -5.92 -3.31 -16.27
CA ARG A 89 -5.60 -2.58 -17.51
C ARG A 89 -4.38 -1.67 -17.37
N PHE A 90 -4.13 -1.14 -16.18
CA PHE A 90 -2.93 -0.36 -15.88
C PHE A 90 -1.65 -1.13 -16.20
N TYR A 91 -1.67 -2.45 -15.98
CA TYR A 91 -0.57 -3.37 -16.25
C TYR A 91 -0.60 -3.97 -17.66
N GLN A 92 -1.56 -3.60 -18.50
CA GLN A 92 -1.69 -4.12 -19.87
C GLN A 92 -1.86 -5.65 -19.93
N SER A 93 -2.33 -6.26 -18.84
CA SER A 93 -2.70 -7.66 -18.73
C SER A 93 -4.02 -7.85 -17.96
N TYR A 94 -4.66 -9.01 -18.06
CA TYR A 94 -5.99 -9.24 -17.50
C TYR A 94 -5.96 -9.99 -16.17
N LEU A 95 -6.68 -9.48 -15.17
CA LEU A 95 -7.03 -10.20 -13.95
C LEU A 95 -8.53 -10.06 -13.66
N PRO A 96 -9.21 -11.15 -13.29
CA PRO A 96 -10.59 -11.06 -12.85
C PRO A 96 -10.63 -10.49 -11.43
N PHE A 97 -11.37 -9.41 -11.28
CA PHE A 97 -11.67 -8.83 -9.98
C PHE A 97 -12.92 -9.48 -9.41
N PRO A 98 -12.95 -9.76 -8.10
CA PRO A 98 -14.15 -10.27 -7.45
C PRO A 98 -15.25 -9.20 -7.45
N ASP A 99 -16.51 -9.65 -7.57
CA ASP A 99 -17.69 -8.78 -7.41
C ASP A 99 -18.00 -8.62 -5.91
N ASP A 100 -17.10 -7.91 -5.23
CA ASP A 100 -17.21 -7.64 -3.79
C ASP A 100 -18.20 -6.51 -3.52
N SER A 101 -19.15 -6.75 -2.61
CA SER A 101 -20.07 -5.72 -2.12
C SER A 101 -19.32 -4.56 -1.47
N GLU A 102 -19.91 -3.37 -1.43
CA GLU A 102 -19.38 -2.20 -0.72
C GLU A 102 -20.19 -1.92 0.56
N SER A 103 -19.52 -1.57 1.66
CA SER A 103 -20.18 -1.14 2.90
C SER A 103 -19.34 -0.10 3.64
N GLU A 104 -19.96 1.02 4.04
CA GLU A 104 -19.29 2.05 4.84
C GLU A 104 -18.89 1.56 6.24
N PHE A 105 -19.66 0.62 6.81
CA PHE A 105 -19.58 0.26 8.22
C PHE A 105 -19.05 -1.16 8.46
N ASP A 106 -19.09 -2.02 7.44
CA ASP A 106 -18.61 -3.41 7.52
C ASP A 106 -17.30 -3.64 6.73
N CYS A 107 -16.76 -2.62 6.06
CA CYS A 107 -15.54 -2.79 5.25
C CYS A 107 -14.25 -2.94 6.06
N LEU A 108 -14.27 -2.72 7.38
CA LEU A 108 -13.09 -2.91 8.24
C LEU A 108 -12.86 -4.39 8.52
N ASN A 109 -12.36 -5.09 7.49
CA ASN A 109 -12.09 -6.52 7.52
C ASN A 109 -10.72 -6.89 6.92
N LEU A 110 -10.30 -8.13 7.21
CA LEU A 110 -9.00 -8.69 6.85
C LEU A 110 -9.14 -9.87 5.89
N PHE A 111 -8.11 -10.07 5.09
CA PHE A 111 -7.81 -11.33 4.42
C PHE A 111 -6.53 -11.91 5.01
N VAL A 112 -6.62 -13.08 5.65
CA VAL A 112 -5.48 -13.83 6.19
C VAL A 112 -5.24 -15.06 5.34
N ILE A 113 -3.98 -15.30 4.97
CA ILE A 113 -3.54 -16.54 4.33
C ILE A 113 -2.35 -17.13 5.08
N ARG A 114 -2.34 -18.44 5.23
CA ARG A 114 -1.26 -19.19 5.89
C ARG A 114 -1.03 -20.55 5.23
N PRO A 115 0.14 -21.17 5.43
CA PRO A 115 0.30 -22.59 5.18
C PRO A 115 -0.62 -23.44 6.09
N SER A 116 -1.14 -24.54 5.56
CA SER A 116 -1.93 -25.51 6.33
C SER A 116 -1.05 -26.22 7.36
N ALA A 117 -1.68 -26.73 8.42
CA ALA A 117 -0.96 -27.46 9.46
C ALA A 117 -0.22 -28.70 8.90
N ASP A 118 -0.80 -29.38 7.91
CA ASP A 118 -0.19 -30.55 7.27
C ASP A 118 0.96 -30.16 6.35
N ALA A 119 0.83 -29.06 5.61
CA ALA A 119 1.92 -28.55 4.80
C ALA A 119 3.11 -28.13 5.67
N LEU A 120 2.88 -27.43 6.79
CA LEU A 120 3.92 -27.11 7.76
C LEU A 120 4.64 -28.37 8.27
N ARG A 121 3.90 -29.41 8.66
CA ARG A 121 4.49 -30.67 9.12
C ARG A 121 5.34 -31.35 8.05
N ARG A 122 4.87 -31.38 6.79
CA ARG A 122 5.64 -31.92 5.66
C ARG A 122 6.94 -31.16 5.41
N HIS A 123 6.96 -29.87 5.74
CA HIS A 123 8.14 -29.00 5.65
C HIS A 123 8.95 -28.93 6.96
N GLY A 124 8.65 -29.78 7.96
CA GLY A 124 9.43 -29.87 9.21
C GLY A 124 9.11 -28.80 10.27
N PHE A 125 7.98 -28.10 10.15
CA PHE A 125 7.51 -27.12 11.12
C PHE A 125 6.41 -27.71 12.01
N ASP A 126 6.44 -27.39 13.30
CA ASP A 126 5.35 -27.71 14.22
C ASP A 126 4.37 -26.52 14.28
N PRO A 127 3.11 -26.67 13.82
CA PRO A 127 2.13 -25.58 13.81
C PRO A 127 1.81 -24.98 15.20
N ILE A 128 2.14 -25.68 16.28
CA ILE A 128 1.89 -25.27 17.66
C ILE A 128 3.11 -24.55 18.24
N THR A 129 4.31 -25.08 18.02
CA THR A 129 5.53 -24.57 18.67
C THR A 129 6.42 -23.71 17.79
N SER A 130 6.13 -23.62 16.48
CA SER A 130 6.90 -22.83 15.51
C SER A 130 6.05 -21.66 14.96
N PRO A 131 5.82 -20.58 15.75
CA PRO A 131 5.05 -19.45 15.28
C PRO A 131 5.77 -18.72 14.14
N LEU A 132 5.01 -18.34 13.11
CA LEU A 132 5.53 -17.85 11.84
C LEU A 132 5.65 -16.32 11.79
N PRO A 133 6.67 -15.75 11.12
CA PRO A 133 6.69 -14.32 10.80
C PRO A 133 5.43 -13.88 10.04
N VAL A 134 5.00 -12.64 10.26
CA VAL A 134 3.73 -12.12 9.72
C VAL A 134 4.00 -10.91 8.83
N LEU A 135 3.60 -10.99 7.56
CA LEU A 135 3.51 -9.85 6.66
C LEU A 135 2.12 -9.22 6.76
N VAL A 136 2.02 -7.96 7.15
CA VAL A 136 0.78 -7.18 7.05
C VAL A 136 0.87 -6.25 5.85
N TRP A 137 0.00 -6.45 4.86
CA TRP A 137 -0.03 -5.68 3.63
C TRP A 137 -1.07 -4.56 3.70
N ILE A 138 -0.61 -3.32 3.51
CA ILE A 138 -1.42 -2.12 3.37
C ILE A 138 -1.40 -1.73 1.90
N HIS A 139 -2.55 -1.87 1.23
CA HIS A 139 -2.63 -1.67 -0.22
C HIS A 139 -2.48 -0.20 -0.64
N GLY A 140 -2.11 0.00 -1.91
CA GLY A 140 -2.04 1.32 -2.56
C GLY A 140 -3.40 1.82 -3.05
N GLY A 141 -3.38 2.73 -4.03
CA GLY A 141 -4.59 3.30 -4.67
C GLY A 141 -4.89 4.75 -4.30
N GLY A 142 -3.85 5.56 -4.05
CA GLY A 142 -3.97 7.01 -3.84
C GLY A 142 -4.81 7.45 -2.65
N LEU A 143 -5.04 6.55 -1.68
CA LEU A 143 -6.03 6.70 -0.60
C LEU A 143 -7.48 6.82 -1.09
N ALA A 144 -7.76 6.47 -2.35
CA ALA A 144 -9.05 6.68 -3.02
C ALA A 144 -9.77 5.37 -3.38
N PHE A 145 -9.03 4.31 -3.68
CA PHE A 145 -9.53 3.00 -4.10
C PHE A 145 -8.57 1.87 -3.67
N GLY A 146 -8.99 0.63 -3.85
CA GLY A 146 -8.26 -0.58 -3.45
C GLY A 146 -9.05 -1.44 -2.45
N ALA A 147 -8.60 -2.67 -2.27
CA ALA A 147 -9.17 -3.61 -1.29
C ALA A 147 -8.13 -4.63 -0.82
N ALA A 148 -8.32 -5.23 0.35
CA ALA A 148 -7.52 -6.33 0.87
C ALA A 148 -7.52 -7.58 -0.04
N THR A 149 -8.61 -7.78 -0.77
CA THR A 149 -8.91 -8.94 -1.61
C THR A 149 -8.58 -8.71 -3.09
N ASP A 150 -7.93 -7.60 -3.41
CA ASP A 150 -7.59 -7.26 -4.78
C ASP A 150 -6.57 -8.28 -5.35
N PRO A 151 -6.84 -8.91 -6.50
CA PRO A 151 -5.98 -9.94 -7.06
C PRO A 151 -4.58 -9.43 -7.44
N MET A 152 -4.39 -8.11 -7.55
CA MET A 152 -3.11 -7.48 -7.85
C MET A 152 -2.04 -7.69 -6.77
N TRP A 153 -2.47 -7.88 -5.53
CA TRP A 153 -1.60 -8.09 -4.39
C TRP A 153 -2.13 -9.21 -3.50
N ASP A 154 -2.67 -10.25 -4.13
CA ASP A 154 -3.04 -11.47 -3.42
C ASP A 154 -1.75 -12.14 -2.88
N PRO A 155 -1.59 -12.27 -1.55
CA PRO A 155 -0.36 -12.78 -0.96
C PRO A 155 -0.18 -14.30 -1.10
N SER A 156 -1.11 -15.03 -1.72
CA SER A 156 -1.04 -16.49 -1.83
C SER A 156 0.28 -17.00 -2.39
N ARG A 157 0.79 -16.38 -3.46
CA ARG A 157 2.00 -16.85 -4.14
C ARG A 157 3.28 -16.56 -3.38
N ILE A 158 3.38 -15.42 -2.69
CA ILE A 158 4.54 -15.15 -1.82
C ILE A 158 4.51 -16.04 -0.56
N VAL A 159 3.32 -16.37 -0.03
CA VAL A 159 3.20 -17.36 1.07
C VAL A 159 3.57 -18.77 0.58
N MET A 160 3.13 -19.17 -0.61
CA MET A 160 3.55 -20.43 -1.22
C MET A 160 5.07 -20.49 -1.37
N ARG A 161 5.68 -19.45 -1.95
CA ARG A 161 7.13 -19.34 -2.11
C ARG A 161 7.87 -19.48 -0.78
N SER A 162 7.35 -18.85 0.27
CA SER A 162 7.91 -18.93 1.62
C SER A 162 7.94 -20.37 2.17
N LEU A 163 6.89 -21.15 1.90
CA LEU A 163 6.79 -22.55 2.29
C LEU A 163 7.75 -23.42 1.48
N GLU A 164 7.77 -23.24 0.15
CA GLU A 164 8.66 -23.97 -0.77
C GLU A 164 10.13 -23.80 -0.41
N ARG A 165 10.54 -22.60 -0.03
CA ARG A 165 11.95 -22.32 0.35
C ARG A 165 12.28 -22.65 1.81
N GLY A 166 11.33 -23.18 2.59
CA GLY A 166 11.55 -23.59 3.97
C GLY A 166 11.60 -22.45 4.99
N SER A 167 11.00 -21.30 4.69
CA SER A 167 10.89 -20.15 5.61
C SER A 167 9.45 -19.62 5.62
N PRO A 168 8.46 -20.42 6.06
CA PRO A 168 7.05 -20.10 5.93
C PRO A 168 6.66 -18.82 6.67
N ILE A 169 5.78 -18.03 6.07
CA ILE A 169 5.19 -16.83 6.66
C ILE A 169 3.66 -16.90 6.66
N ILE A 170 3.03 -16.01 7.44
CA ILE A 170 1.60 -15.69 7.33
C ILE A 170 1.49 -14.30 6.69
N ALA A 171 0.49 -14.11 5.83
CA ALA A 171 0.18 -12.79 5.29
C ALA A 171 -1.23 -12.32 5.67
N VAL A 172 -1.36 -11.03 5.96
CA VAL A 172 -2.61 -10.36 6.32
C VAL A 172 -2.79 -9.11 5.47
N SER A 173 -3.76 -9.10 4.57
CA SER A 173 -4.15 -7.91 3.81
C SER A 173 -5.29 -7.17 4.52
N VAL A 174 -5.20 -5.84 4.58
CA VAL A 174 -6.10 -4.98 5.38
C VAL A 174 -6.94 -4.08 4.49
N ASN A 175 -8.27 -4.07 4.70
CA ASN A 175 -9.13 -3.00 4.20
C ASN A 175 -9.10 -1.83 5.18
N TYR A 176 -9.06 -0.60 4.68
CA TYR A 176 -9.19 0.62 5.49
C TYR A 176 -10.06 1.63 4.75
N ARG A 177 -10.72 2.57 5.45
CA ARG A 177 -11.59 3.53 4.75
C ARG A 177 -10.76 4.42 3.83
N LEU A 178 -11.30 4.65 2.64
CA LEU A 178 -10.69 5.38 1.54
C LEU A 178 -11.54 6.61 1.19
N ASN A 179 -10.99 7.46 0.32
CA ASN A 179 -11.67 8.60 -0.26
C ASN A 179 -12.32 9.49 0.82
N LEU A 180 -13.46 10.12 0.53
CA LEU A 180 -14.19 10.94 1.49
C LEU A 180 -14.64 10.19 2.76
N PHE A 181 -14.67 8.85 2.76
CA PHE A 181 -15.09 8.07 3.92
C PHE A 181 -13.95 7.92 4.95
N GLY A 182 -12.71 7.85 4.47
CA GLY A 182 -11.50 7.74 5.30
C GLY A 182 -10.76 9.05 5.51
N PHE A 183 -10.90 10.01 4.59
CA PHE A 183 -10.02 11.18 4.48
C PHE A 183 -10.76 12.50 4.22
N ALA A 184 -12.09 12.56 4.35
CA ALA A 184 -12.75 13.85 4.43
C ALA A 184 -12.29 14.59 5.70
N ALA A 185 -11.96 15.85 5.53
CA ALA A 185 -11.50 16.72 6.59
C ALA A 185 -12.08 18.12 6.40
N SER A 186 -12.47 18.73 7.50
CA SER A 186 -12.86 20.14 7.57
C SER A 186 -12.90 20.59 9.02
N THR A 187 -12.87 21.91 9.21
CA THR A 187 -13.15 22.56 10.48
C THR A 187 -14.54 22.16 11.00
N ASP A 188 -15.52 21.98 10.12
CA ASP A 188 -16.87 21.53 10.50
C ASP A 188 -16.85 20.12 11.09
N ILE A 189 -16.17 19.18 10.43
CA ILE A 189 -16.03 17.80 10.93
C ILE A 189 -15.36 17.82 12.30
N LEU A 190 -14.23 18.51 12.45
CA LEU A 190 -13.50 18.60 13.72
C LEU A 190 -14.31 19.22 14.86
N ARG A 191 -15.15 20.23 14.57
CA ARG A 191 -16.01 20.88 15.56
C ARG A 191 -17.26 20.09 15.90
N SER A 192 -17.72 19.21 15.00
CA SER A 192 -18.86 18.31 15.22
C SER A 192 -18.52 17.09 16.08
N GLN A 193 -17.23 16.86 16.37
CA GLN A 193 -16.80 15.68 17.12
C GLN A 193 -17.10 15.80 18.61
N SER A 194 -17.50 14.68 19.21
CA SER A 194 -17.72 14.60 20.66
C SER A 194 -16.42 14.86 21.41
N PRO A 195 -16.42 15.67 22.48
CA PRO A 195 -15.25 15.87 23.34
C PRO A 195 -14.76 14.59 24.04
N THR A 196 -15.59 13.55 24.08
CA THR A 196 -15.31 12.28 24.77
C THR A 196 -14.74 11.20 23.85
N SER A 197 -14.74 11.42 22.54
CA SER A 197 -14.14 10.52 21.55
C SER A 197 -12.72 10.96 21.17
N LEU A 198 -11.95 10.05 20.55
CA LEU A 198 -10.71 10.44 19.87
C LEU A 198 -11.03 11.58 18.89
N ARG A 199 -10.28 12.68 18.98
CA ARG A 199 -10.44 13.86 18.12
C ARG A 199 -9.49 13.76 16.94
N GLY A 200 -9.85 14.43 15.84
CA GLY A 200 -9.06 14.49 14.63
C GLY A 200 -9.72 13.82 13.44
N VAL A 201 -9.05 13.86 12.31
CA VAL A 201 -9.49 13.27 11.05
C VAL A 201 -8.49 12.19 10.62
N ASN A 202 -8.22 11.99 9.33
CA ASN A 202 -7.36 10.91 8.85
C ASN A 202 -7.85 9.51 9.30
N PHE A 203 -9.17 9.30 9.28
CA PHE A 203 -9.83 8.10 9.79
C PHE A 203 -9.28 6.80 9.19
N GLY A 204 -8.92 6.80 7.89
CA GLY A 204 -8.31 5.65 7.22
C GLY A 204 -6.97 5.22 7.83
N LEU A 205 -6.16 6.15 8.37
CA LEU A 205 -4.91 5.82 9.06
C LEU A 205 -5.17 5.18 10.42
N ARG A 206 -6.21 5.65 11.15
CA ARG A 206 -6.68 4.99 12.37
C ARG A 206 -7.14 3.57 12.09
N ASP A 207 -7.88 3.35 11.01
CA ASP A 207 -8.35 2.00 10.64
C ASP A 207 -7.18 1.02 10.47
N GLN A 208 -6.13 1.44 9.77
CA GLN A 208 -4.90 0.65 9.64
C GLN A 208 -4.24 0.40 11.01
N LYS A 209 -4.17 1.39 11.89
CA LYS A 209 -3.64 1.22 13.26
C LYS A 209 -4.42 0.19 14.06
N ILE A 210 -5.75 0.22 14.00
CA ILE A 210 -6.62 -0.75 14.64
C ILE A 210 -6.45 -2.16 14.04
N ALA A 211 -6.22 -2.26 12.73
CA ALA A 211 -5.89 -3.55 12.10
C ALA A 211 -4.55 -4.12 12.62
N LEU A 212 -3.51 -3.28 12.77
CA LEU A 212 -2.23 -3.69 13.35
C LEU A 212 -2.38 -4.13 14.81
N GLU A 213 -3.22 -3.43 15.58
CA GLU A 213 -3.57 -3.82 16.95
C GLU A 213 -4.30 -5.17 16.96
N TRP A 214 -5.25 -5.39 16.04
CA TRP A 214 -5.93 -6.67 15.89
C TRP A 214 -4.94 -7.78 15.55
N VAL A 215 -4.02 -7.58 14.60
CA VAL A 215 -3.00 -8.56 14.23
C VAL A 215 -2.14 -8.90 15.44
N SER A 216 -1.64 -7.88 16.16
CA SER A 216 -0.88 -8.09 17.39
C SER A 216 -1.64 -8.99 18.36
N ARG A 217 -2.91 -8.73 18.62
CA ARG A 217 -3.72 -9.48 19.60
C ARG A 217 -4.09 -10.90 19.14
N ASN A 218 -4.32 -11.10 17.84
CA ASN A 218 -5.07 -12.26 17.36
C ASN A 218 -4.26 -13.22 16.47
N ILE A 219 -3.15 -12.78 15.87
CA ILE A 219 -2.47 -13.57 14.84
C ILE A 219 -1.84 -14.87 15.39
N GLY A 220 -1.60 -14.94 16.70
CA GLY A 220 -1.17 -16.17 17.37
C GLY A 220 -2.14 -17.33 17.18
N ALA A 221 -3.46 -17.07 17.12
CA ALA A 221 -4.46 -18.10 16.86
C ALA A 221 -4.36 -18.68 15.42
N PHE A 222 -3.77 -17.92 14.50
CA PHE A 222 -3.49 -18.35 13.13
C PHE A 222 -2.12 -19.03 12.99
N GLY A 223 -1.33 -19.14 14.08
CA GLY A 223 0.03 -19.67 14.06
C GLY A 223 1.10 -18.61 13.82
N GLY A 224 0.77 -17.31 13.91
CA GLY A 224 1.70 -16.22 13.70
C GLY A 224 2.42 -15.75 14.97
N ASP A 225 3.66 -15.33 14.81
CA ASP A 225 4.44 -14.66 15.86
C ASP A 225 4.15 -13.17 15.83
N SER A 226 3.34 -12.71 16.79
CA SER A 226 2.99 -11.28 16.93
C SER A 226 4.18 -10.36 17.24
N SER A 227 5.37 -10.90 17.52
CA SER A 227 6.61 -10.13 17.67
C SER A 227 7.43 -10.04 16.39
N LYS A 228 7.13 -10.87 15.38
CA LYS A 228 7.78 -10.90 14.08
C LYS A 228 6.88 -10.35 12.98
N VAL A 229 6.20 -9.24 13.28
CA VAL A 229 5.34 -8.54 12.33
C VAL A 229 6.18 -7.59 11.46
N THR A 230 6.04 -7.73 10.15
CA THR A 230 6.54 -6.81 9.12
C THR A 230 5.34 -6.13 8.47
N ILE A 231 5.29 -4.80 8.47
CA ILE A 231 4.31 -4.06 7.67
C ILE A 231 4.88 -3.77 6.28
N GLY A 232 4.07 -3.91 5.23
CA GLY A 232 4.48 -3.61 3.87
C GLY A 232 3.40 -2.84 3.13
N GLY A 233 3.80 -1.97 2.20
CA GLY A 233 2.85 -1.26 1.36
C GLY A 233 3.48 -0.65 0.12
N GLN A 234 2.61 -0.40 -0.87
CA GLN A 234 2.97 0.18 -2.16
C GLN A 234 2.21 1.50 -2.36
N SER A 235 2.86 2.52 -2.94
CA SER A 235 2.26 3.82 -3.24
C SER A 235 1.63 4.47 -1.99
N ALA A 236 0.31 4.71 -1.98
CA ALA A 236 -0.44 5.17 -0.81
C ALA A 236 -0.34 4.24 0.41
N GLY A 237 -0.15 2.94 0.20
CA GLY A 237 0.15 1.98 1.26
C GLY A 237 1.55 2.18 1.84
N SER A 238 2.54 2.50 0.99
CA SER A 238 3.89 2.85 1.44
C SER A 238 3.92 4.18 2.20
N PHE A 239 3.15 5.18 1.76
CA PHE A 239 2.89 6.40 2.53
C PHE A 239 2.32 6.06 3.92
N SER A 240 1.34 5.15 3.97
CA SER A 240 0.74 4.71 5.23
C SER A 240 1.76 4.01 6.14
N VAL A 241 2.59 3.12 5.60
CA VAL A 241 3.72 2.51 6.33
C VAL A 241 4.66 3.56 6.91
N ASN A 242 4.98 4.61 6.13
CA ASN A 242 5.80 5.72 6.61
C ASN A 242 5.16 6.45 7.80
N VAL A 243 3.84 6.68 7.77
CA VAL A 243 3.10 7.31 8.89
C VAL A 243 3.18 6.45 10.14
N HIS A 244 2.96 5.12 10.02
CA HIS A 244 3.05 4.19 11.16
C HIS A 244 4.48 4.09 11.73
N LEU A 245 5.51 4.20 10.88
CA LEU A 245 6.91 4.31 11.32
C LEU A 245 7.15 5.56 12.17
N ILE A 246 6.68 6.72 11.71
CA ILE A 246 6.82 7.98 12.46
C ILE A 246 6.12 7.87 13.82
N GLU A 247 4.90 7.34 13.85
CA GLU A 247 4.17 7.14 15.11
C GLU A 247 4.92 6.21 16.08
N ALA A 248 5.48 5.11 15.56
CA ALA A 248 6.22 4.13 16.36
C ALA A 248 7.48 4.73 17.00
N GLU A 249 8.23 5.57 16.28
CA GLU A 249 9.39 6.30 16.82
C GLU A 249 9.01 7.32 17.91
N GLU A 250 7.78 7.85 17.90
CA GLU A 250 7.39 8.99 18.72
C GLU A 250 6.67 8.65 20.02
N LYS A 251 5.76 7.66 19.99
CA LYS A 251 4.77 7.53 21.08
C LYS A 251 4.56 6.12 21.61
N THR A 252 5.01 5.09 20.91
CA THR A 252 4.62 3.73 21.31
C THR A 252 5.62 3.14 22.30
N GLU A 253 5.20 2.95 23.55
CA GLU A 253 5.90 2.09 24.52
C GLU A 253 6.11 0.65 23.99
N THR A 254 5.36 0.25 22.96
CA THR A 254 5.55 -1.01 22.22
C THR A 254 5.15 -0.82 20.76
N ALA A 255 6.11 -0.94 19.84
CA ALA A 255 5.81 -0.95 18.41
C ALA A 255 4.99 -2.20 18.04
N LEU A 256 4.06 -2.06 17.09
CA LEU A 256 3.20 -3.16 16.61
C LEU A 256 3.86 -4.03 15.55
N PHE A 257 5.07 -3.65 15.13
CA PHE A 257 5.85 -4.30 14.09
C PHE A 257 7.34 -4.09 14.36
N ARG A 258 8.16 -5.01 13.86
CA ARG A 258 9.63 -4.96 13.94
C ARG A 258 10.28 -4.57 12.62
N ARG A 259 9.54 -4.58 11.51
CA ARG A 259 10.06 -4.28 10.17
C ARG A 259 9.04 -3.57 9.30
N ALA A 260 9.53 -2.79 8.35
CA ALA A 260 8.71 -2.05 7.41
C ALA A 260 9.25 -2.15 5.97
N ILE A 261 8.36 -2.39 5.00
CA ILE A 261 8.66 -2.40 3.56
C ILE A 261 7.90 -1.24 2.90
N MET A 262 8.64 -0.34 2.25
CA MET A 262 8.10 0.87 1.62
C MET A 262 8.39 0.88 0.12
N GLN A 263 7.37 0.64 -0.71
CA GLN A 263 7.50 0.61 -2.17
C GLN A 263 6.87 1.85 -2.79
N SER A 264 7.68 2.73 -3.39
CA SER A 264 7.22 3.87 -4.18
C SER A 264 6.29 4.83 -3.43
N GLY A 265 6.59 5.14 -2.16
CA GLY A 265 5.83 6.15 -1.42
C GLY A 265 6.41 6.49 -0.05
N ALA A 266 6.34 7.76 0.29
CA ALA A 266 6.71 8.31 1.59
C ALA A 266 5.75 9.47 1.96
N VAL A 267 5.91 10.06 3.15
CA VAL A 267 5.17 11.27 3.55
C VAL A 267 5.35 12.40 2.54
N GLY A 268 6.50 12.53 1.86
CA GLY A 268 6.66 13.52 0.80
C GLY A 268 5.74 13.30 -0.42
N THR A 269 5.43 12.04 -0.75
CA THR A 269 4.68 11.63 -1.94
C THR A 269 3.19 11.96 -1.84
N LEU A 270 2.52 11.53 -0.78
CA LEU A 270 1.07 11.70 -0.56
C LEU A 270 0.77 12.37 0.79
N GLY A 271 1.69 13.24 1.21
CA GLY A 271 1.67 13.88 2.51
C GLY A 271 0.43 14.70 2.83
N PRO A 272 0.26 15.00 4.12
CA PRO A 272 -0.83 15.84 4.59
C PRO A 272 -0.79 17.23 3.95
N ILE A 273 -1.98 17.74 3.61
CA ILE A 273 -2.19 19.14 3.21
C ILE A 273 -2.63 19.97 4.42
N PRO A 274 -2.53 21.32 4.37
CA PRO A 274 -3.13 22.18 5.38
C PRO A 274 -4.65 21.97 5.47
N LEU A 275 -5.21 22.05 6.68
CA LEU A 275 -6.65 21.89 6.90
C LEU A 275 -7.47 22.90 6.10
N GLU A 276 -6.94 24.11 5.86
CA GLU A 276 -7.63 25.14 5.09
C GLU A 276 -7.88 24.73 3.64
N GLU A 277 -7.00 23.93 3.04
CA GLU A 277 -7.19 23.40 1.69
C GLU A 277 -8.33 22.36 1.67
N ALA A 278 -8.43 21.52 2.71
CA ALA A 278 -9.53 20.59 2.87
C ALA A 278 -10.87 21.31 3.12
N ASP A 279 -10.86 22.44 3.83
CA ASP A 279 -12.05 23.28 4.03
C ASP A 279 -12.60 23.83 2.70
N LYS A 280 -11.76 24.12 1.71
CA LYS A 280 -12.21 24.52 0.36
C LYS A 280 -12.96 23.37 -0.34
N THR A 281 -12.41 22.17 -0.28
CA THR A 281 -13.05 20.96 -0.81
C THR A 281 -14.39 20.70 -0.12
N TRP A 282 -14.42 20.82 1.20
CA TRP A 282 -15.63 20.66 2.01
C TRP A 282 -16.71 21.71 1.67
N ALA A 283 -16.33 22.97 1.47
CA ALA A 283 -17.24 24.03 1.07
C ALA A 283 -17.83 23.79 -0.34
N ALA A 284 -17.02 23.29 -1.28
CA ALA A 284 -17.48 22.91 -2.62
C ALA A 284 -18.51 21.77 -2.57
N LEU A 285 -18.27 20.77 -1.72
CA LEU A 285 -19.22 19.71 -1.42
C LEU A 285 -20.52 20.27 -0.82
N CYS A 286 -20.45 21.08 0.23
CA CYS A 286 -21.62 21.75 0.83
C CYS A 286 -22.48 22.50 -0.21
N LYS A 287 -21.83 23.16 -1.17
CA LYS A 287 -22.50 23.88 -2.26
C LYS A 287 -23.31 22.98 -3.19
N ILE A 288 -22.86 21.74 -3.46
CA ILE A 288 -23.60 20.79 -4.31
C ILE A 288 -24.98 20.47 -3.72
N TRP A 289 -25.09 20.38 -2.39
CA TRP A 289 -26.33 20.03 -1.71
C TRP A 289 -27.06 21.23 -1.08
N ASN A 290 -26.67 22.46 -1.45
CA ASN A 290 -27.25 23.70 -0.91
C ASN A 290 -27.26 23.75 0.63
N VAL A 291 -26.21 23.25 1.26
CA VAL A 291 -26.05 23.32 2.72
C VAL A 291 -25.80 24.79 3.10
N ASP A 292 -26.62 25.33 4.00
CA ASP A 292 -26.49 26.73 4.44
C ASP A 292 -25.15 26.94 5.17
N SER A 293 -24.30 27.81 4.62
CA SER A 293 -23.01 28.16 5.22
C SER A 293 -23.14 28.88 6.56
N LYS A 294 -24.34 29.39 6.89
CA LYS A 294 -24.65 30.03 8.18
C LYS A 294 -25.22 29.07 9.23
N ALA A 295 -25.56 27.83 8.86
CA ALA A 295 -25.97 26.83 9.84
C ALA A 295 -24.84 26.59 10.86
N ILE A 296 -25.13 25.96 11.99
CA ILE A 296 -24.04 25.51 12.87
C ILE A 296 -23.28 24.36 12.21
N GLU A 297 -22.00 24.20 12.54
CA GLU A 297 -21.11 23.17 11.96
C GLU A 297 -21.73 21.77 12.03
N GLN A 298 -22.32 21.45 13.18
CA GLN A 298 -22.98 20.15 13.42
C GLN A 298 -24.10 19.88 12.40
N ASP A 299 -24.97 20.86 12.14
CA ASP A 299 -26.10 20.71 11.22
C ASP A 299 -25.61 20.49 9.77
N ARG A 300 -24.52 21.17 9.39
CA ARG A 300 -23.90 20.97 8.06
C ARG A 300 -23.38 19.55 7.91
N VAL A 301 -22.64 19.06 8.91
CA VAL A 301 -22.09 17.70 8.90
C VAL A 301 -23.22 16.66 8.91
N ASP A 302 -24.24 16.85 9.74
CA ASP A 302 -25.34 15.89 9.88
C ASP A 302 -26.23 15.79 8.64
N LEU A 303 -26.37 16.88 7.88
CA LEU A 303 -27.05 16.84 6.59
C LEU A 303 -26.28 15.95 5.60
N ILE A 304 -24.97 16.13 5.48
CA ILE A 304 -24.14 15.34 4.55
C ILE A 304 -23.98 13.89 5.04
N ARG A 305 -23.94 13.63 6.35
CA ARG A 305 -23.96 12.27 6.94
C ARG A 305 -25.20 11.45 6.55
N ARG A 306 -26.32 12.10 6.24
CA ARG A 306 -27.56 11.39 5.83
C ARG A 306 -27.57 11.00 4.35
N LEU A 307 -26.66 11.53 3.56
CA LEU A 307 -26.59 11.21 2.13
C LEU A 307 -26.07 9.78 1.92
N PRO A 308 -26.58 9.05 0.91
CA PRO A 308 -26.03 7.75 0.52
C PRO A 308 -24.57 7.85 0.07
N ALA A 309 -23.76 6.80 0.30
CA ALA A 309 -22.38 6.72 -0.15
C ALA A 309 -22.22 7.04 -1.66
N THR A 310 -23.11 6.51 -2.49
CA THR A 310 -23.10 6.72 -3.95
C THR A 310 -23.28 8.19 -4.31
N ALA A 311 -24.17 8.92 -3.63
CA ALA A 311 -24.38 10.34 -3.87
C ALA A 311 -23.13 11.17 -3.53
N LEU A 312 -22.39 10.78 -2.48
CA LEU A 312 -21.14 11.45 -2.11
C LEU A 312 -20.05 11.21 -3.16
N LEU A 313 -19.89 9.97 -3.62
CA LEU A 313 -18.92 9.62 -4.66
C LEU A 313 -19.23 10.32 -6.00
N GLU A 314 -20.51 10.40 -6.38
CA GLU A 314 -20.94 11.14 -7.56
C GLU A 314 -20.63 12.63 -7.45
N ALA A 315 -20.81 13.23 -6.28
CA ALA A 315 -20.47 14.63 -6.05
C ALA A 315 -18.96 14.88 -6.10
N SER A 316 -18.15 14.00 -5.53
CA SER A 316 -16.69 14.04 -5.70
C SER A 316 -16.29 13.99 -7.18
N GLY A 317 -16.90 13.08 -7.94
CA GLY A 317 -16.68 12.99 -9.39
C GLY A 317 -17.06 14.28 -10.14
N LYS A 318 -18.18 14.92 -9.80
CA LYS A 318 -18.60 16.21 -10.39
C LYS A 318 -17.63 17.36 -10.11
N LEU A 319 -16.93 17.31 -8.98
CA LEU A 319 -15.90 18.29 -8.61
C LEU A 319 -14.51 17.96 -9.17
N GLY A 320 -14.37 16.88 -9.97
CA GLY A 320 -13.06 16.42 -10.43
C GLY A 320 -12.19 15.84 -9.31
N LEU A 321 -12.76 15.57 -8.14
CA LEU A 321 -12.03 15.06 -6.98
C LEU A 321 -11.87 13.56 -7.10
N TRP A 322 -10.72 13.13 -7.61
CA TRP A 322 -10.39 11.72 -7.70
C TRP A 322 -9.91 11.12 -6.37
N ARG A 323 -9.47 11.96 -5.42
CA ARG A 323 -9.01 11.54 -4.08
C ARG A 323 -9.30 12.59 -3.01
N PHE A 324 -9.17 12.17 -1.74
CA PHE A 324 -9.14 13.04 -0.56
C PHE A 324 -7.79 12.86 0.13
N PRO A 325 -6.96 13.92 0.27
CA PRO A 325 -5.65 13.82 0.92
C PRO A 325 -5.76 13.61 2.43
N SER A 326 -4.68 13.13 3.05
CA SER A 326 -4.51 13.30 4.50
C SER A 326 -4.31 14.79 4.83
N VAL A 327 -4.51 15.18 6.09
CA VAL A 327 -4.36 16.59 6.51
C VAL A 327 -3.57 16.75 7.80
N PHE A 328 -2.93 17.92 7.95
CA PHE A 328 -2.47 18.41 9.24
C PHE A 328 -3.67 18.94 10.02
N ASP A 329 -4.14 18.19 11.02
CA ASP A 329 -5.35 18.50 11.79
C ASP A 329 -5.06 18.95 13.23
N ASN A 330 -3.79 18.99 13.65
CA ASN A 330 -3.38 19.30 15.02
C ASN A 330 -3.88 18.31 16.08
N PHE A 331 -4.36 17.13 15.67
CA PHE A 331 -4.78 16.04 16.56
C PHE A 331 -4.06 14.73 16.21
N THR A 332 -4.23 14.26 14.98
CA THR A 332 -3.68 13.02 14.47
C THR A 332 -2.36 13.21 13.73
N ILE A 333 -2.23 14.29 12.96
CA ILE A 333 -0.98 14.65 12.29
C ILE A 333 -0.77 16.15 12.45
N PHE A 334 0.43 16.55 12.89
CA PHE A 334 0.76 17.96 13.09
C PHE A 334 2.25 18.23 12.90
N GLN A 335 2.59 19.48 12.65
CA GLN A 335 3.98 19.92 12.60
C GLN A 335 4.41 20.38 13.99
N ASP A 336 5.57 19.92 14.43
CA ASP A 336 6.19 20.41 15.66
C ASP A 336 7.18 21.52 15.33
N ASP A 337 6.78 22.76 15.66
CA ASP A 337 7.58 23.96 15.50
C ASP A 337 8.88 23.93 16.32
N THR A 338 8.94 23.11 17.39
CA THR A 338 10.12 23.00 18.25
C THR A 338 11.19 22.05 17.72
N SER A 339 10.86 21.21 16.74
CA SER A 339 11.77 20.23 16.12
C SER A 339 12.06 20.51 14.64
N GLN A 340 12.14 21.80 14.26
CA GLN A 340 12.44 22.24 12.89
C GLN A 340 11.39 21.81 11.85
N GLY A 341 10.12 21.65 12.25
CA GLY A 341 9.03 21.33 11.33
C GLY A 341 8.87 19.83 11.03
N ASN A 342 9.34 18.95 11.91
CA ASN A 342 9.10 17.52 11.78
C ASN A 342 7.60 17.21 11.89
N THR A 343 7.15 16.24 11.10
CA THR A 343 5.80 15.68 11.20
C THR A 343 5.71 14.79 12.42
N VAL A 344 4.73 15.07 13.28
CA VAL A 344 4.36 14.28 14.45
C VAL A 344 3.07 13.52 14.14
N VAL A 345 3.00 12.26 14.55
CA VAL A 345 1.85 11.38 14.31
C VAL A 345 1.27 10.85 15.63
N ASN A 346 -0.05 10.87 15.72
CA ASN A 346 -0.82 10.38 16.85
C ASN A 346 -2.15 9.80 16.40
N LEU A 347 -2.14 8.54 15.98
CA LEU A 347 -3.35 7.87 15.52
C LEU A 347 -4.18 7.35 16.71
N GLY A 348 -3.94 7.81 17.94
CA GLY A 348 -4.67 7.43 19.15
C GLY A 348 -4.09 6.18 19.83
N PRO A 349 -4.55 5.89 21.07
CA PRO A 349 -3.99 4.80 21.85
C PRO A 349 -4.32 3.43 21.25
N VAL A 350 -3.45 2.46 21.57
CA VAL A 350 -3.70 1.02 21.44
C VAL A 350 -3.73 0.42 22.84
N ASP A 351 -4.61 -0.54 23.07
CA ASP A 351 -4.68 -1.25 24.35
C ASP A 351 -3.90 -2.57 24.22
N LEU A 352 -2.78 -2.66 24.93
CA LEU A 352 -1.95 -3.87 24.98
C LEU A 352 -1.85 -4.41 26.42
N THR A 353 -2.78 -4.01 27.31
CA THR A 353 -2.69 -4.19 28.77
C THR A 353 -2.52 -5.65 29.25
N ASN A 354 -2.89 -6.66 28.44
CA ASN A 354 -2.69 -8.08 28.76
C ASN A 354 -1.56 -8.76 27.96
N LYS A 355 -0.74 -8.03 27.21
CA LYS A 355 0.49 -8.59 26.65
C LYS A 355 1.65 -8.35 27.62
N PRO A 356 2.45 -9.37 27.95
CA PRO A 356 3.66 -9.15 28.74
C PRO A 356 4.53 -8.13 28.00
N SER A 357 4.97 -7.08 28.71
CA SER A 357 5.89 -6.05 28.23
C SER A 357 7.24 -6.68 27.85
N ARG A 358 7.30 -7.40 26.73
CA ARG A 358 8.49 -8.15 26.34
C ARG A 358 9.49 -7.34 25.52
N TYR A 359 9.17 -6.09 25.16
CA TYR A 359 10.05 -5.26 24.35
C TYR A 359 10.28 -3.92 25.05
N PRO A 360 11.28 -3.82 25.94
CA PRO A 360 11.66 -2.55 26.53
C PRO A 360 12.12 -1.54 25.46
N GLN A 361 12.55 -2.03 24.28
CA GLN A 361 12.88 -1.27 23.07
C GLN A 361 12.64 -2.15 21.83
N VAL A 362 12.02 -1.61 20.77
CA VAL A 362 11.89 -2.32 19.48
C VAL A 362 12.84 -1.69 18.48
N HIS A 363 13.76 -2.50 17.97
CA HIS A 363 14.57 -2.15 16.80
C HIS A 363 13.75 -2.40 15.53
N ILE A 364 13.63 -1.39 14.68
CA ILE A 364 12.90 -1.47 13.42
C ILE A 364 13.88 -1.48 12.24
N ASP A 365 13.83 -2.53 11.42
CA ASP A 365 14.53 -2.54 10.13
C ASP A 365 13.59 -2.03 9.03
N ILE A 366 14.11 -1.24 8.08
CA ILE A 366 13.34 -0.67 6.97
C ILE A 366 13.94 -1.16 5.65
N LEU A 367 13.10 -1.64 4.73
CA LEU A 367 13.44 -1.88 3.32
C LEU A 367 12.61 -0.91 2.47
N MET A 368 13.25 -0.10 1.64
CA MET A 368 12.53 0.91 0.86
C MET A 368 13.08 1.10 -0.55
N GLY A 369 12.23 1.48 -1.49
CA GLY A 369 12.64 1.61 -2.88
C GLY A 369 11.58 2.21 -3.77
N PHE A 370 11.92 2.32 -5.05
CA PHE A 370 11.08 2.91 -6.11
C PHE A 370 11.42 2.28 -7.46
N THR A 371 10.58 2.55 -8.45
CA THR A 371 10.74 2.10 -9.84
C THR A 371 11.42 3.18 -10.68
N GLY A 372 12.01 2.79 -11.81
CA GLY A 372 12.77 3.71 -12.66
C GLY A 372 11.95 4.72 -13.45
N ALA A 373 10.63 4.55 -13.55
CA ALA A 373 9.76 5.39 -14.35
C ALA A 373 8.35 5.53 -13.74
N GLU A 374 8.27 5.81 -12.44
CA GLU A 374 7.05 6.01 -11.65
C GLU A 374 5.99 6.88 -12.37
N MET A 375 6.42 7.98 -13.01
CA MET A 375 5.51 8.91 -13.68
C MET A 375 5.31 8.63 -15.18
N SER A 376 5.77 7.49 -15.71
CA SER A 376 5.71 7.20 -17.15
C SER A 376 4.31 7.07 -17.73
N MET A 377 3.33 6.82 -16.86
CA MET A 377 1.93 6.64 -17.25
C MET A 377 1.15 7.96 -17.32
N LEU A 378 1.77 9.08 -16.92
CA LEU A 378 1.17 10.41 -17.02
C LEU A 378 1.14 10.85 -18.48
N GLY A 379 -0.05 10.98 -19.06
CA GLY A 379 -0.24 11.48 -20.43
C GLY A 379 -0.38 13.00 -20.50
N GLY A 380 -0.41 13.54 -21.72
CA GLY A 380 -0.80 14.94 -21.96
C GLY A 380 0.26 16.01 -21.60
N LEU A 381 1.47 15.59 -21.23
CA LEU A 381 2.52 16.55 -20.85
C LEU A 381 2.90 17.49 -22.01
N PRO A 382 3.06 18.80 -21.74
CA PRO A 382 3.50 19.75 -22.75
C PRO A 382 4.91 19.42 -23.22
N ARG A 383 5.16 19.67 -24.50
CA ARG A 383 6.47 19.50 -25.14
C ARG A 383 7.08 20.82 -25.61
N ASP A 384 6.29 21.89 -25.57
CA ASP A 384 6.69 23.22 -25.96
C ASP A 384 7.29 24.00 -24.79
N TRP A 385 8.35 24.76 -25.08
CA TRP A 385 9.09 25.54 -24.09
C TRP A 385 8.19 26.54 -23.34
N ASP A 386 7.34 27.28 -24.06
CA ASP A 386 6.55 28.36 -23.49
C ASP A 386 5.57 27.85 -22.42
N LYS A 387 4.87 26.73 -22.66
CA LYS A 387 4.01 26.12 -21.65
C LYS A 387 4.80 25.58 -20.48
N ILE A 388 5.91 24.89 -20.71
CA ILE A 388 6.76 24.37 -19.63
C ILE A 388 7.26 25.54 -18.77
N GLN A 389 7.78 26.59 -19.38
CA GLN A 389 8.26 27.77 -18.68
C GLN A 389 7.14 28.47 -17.89
N SER A 390 5.94 28.56 -18.47
CA SER A 390 4.76 29.12 -17.80
C SER A 390 4.39 28.32 -16.55
N ILE A 391 4.31 26.98 -16.65
CA ILE A 391 4.05 26.09 -15.51
C ILE A 391 5.08 26.33 -14.41
N PHE A 392 6.37 26.26 -14.73
CA PHE A 392 7.44 26.47 -13.74
C PHE A 392 7.41 27.89 -13.14
N THR A 393 7.01 28.91 -13.90
CA THR A 393 6.91 30.28 -13.38
C THR A 393 5.74 30.43 -12.40
N GLN A 394 4.63 29.73 -12.63
CA GLN A 394 3.48 29.71 -11.73
C GLN A 394 3.75 28.89 -10.47
N THR A 395 4.45 27.76 -10.62
CA THR A 395 4.79 26.87 -9.50
C THR A 395 5.90 27.45 -8.62
N TYR A 396 6.94 28.04 -9.20
CA TYR A 396 8.14 28.46 -8.47
C TYR A 396 8.31 29.99 -8.45
N ALA A 397 8.11 30.58 -7.27
CA ALA A 397 8.26 32.02 -7.04
C ALA A 397 9.71 32.51 -7.19
N ASP A 398 10.70 31.72 -6.73
CA ASP A 398 12.12 32.09 -6.81
C ASP A 398 12.68 31.87 -8.24
N PRO A 399 13.07 32.94 -8.97
CA PRO A 399 13.57 32.83 -10.33
C PRO A 399 14.93 32.12 -10.43
N ILE A 400 15.77 32.20 -9.40
CA ILE A 400 17.10 31.57 -9.40
C ILE A 400 16.91 30.06 -9.25
N ALA A 401 16.22 29.63 -8.20
CA ALA A 401 15.93 28.21 -7.96
C ALA A 401 15.20 27.58 -9.15
N ARG A 402 14.21 28.28 -9.73
CA ARG A 402 13.51 27.85 -10.95
C ARG A 402 14.48 27.62 -12.10
N SER A 403 15.36 28.57 -12.39
CA SER A 403 16.33 28.46 -13.49
C SER A 403 17.31 27.29 -13.29
N GLU A 404 17.78 27.09 -12.06
CA GLU A 404 18.68 25.99 -11.72
C GLU A 404 18.00 24.63 -11.90
N ILE A 405 16.77 24.47 -11.39
CA ILE A 405 15.99 23.23 -11.52
C ILE A 405 15.72 22.95 -13.01
N MET A 406 15.18 23.92 -13.75
CA MET A 406 14.88 23.74 -15.17
C MET A 406 16.14 23.31 -15.96
N ARG A 407 17.27 23.97 -15.73
CA ARG A 407 18.55 23.61 -16.38
C ARG A 407 19.01 22.19 -16.03
N ALA A 408 18.85 21.77 -14.77
CA ALA A 408 19.27 20.45 -14.31
C ALA A 408 18.50 19.30 -14.98
N TYR A 409 17.29 19.57 -15.49
CA TYR A 409 16.48 18.63 -16.25
C TYR A 409 16.52 18.88 -17.77
N GLY A 410 17.38 19.78 -18.26
CA GLY A 410 17.46 20.10 -19.68
C GLY A 410 16.23 20.87 -20.20
N LEU A 411 15.49 21.53 -19.31
CA LEU A 411 14.37 22.38 -19.68
C LEU A 411 14.91 23.78 -20.00
N THR A 412 15.31 24.00 -21.25
CA THR A 412 15.80 25.30 -21.74
C THR A 412 15.14 25.67 -23.06
N GLU A 413 15.06 26.96 -23.37
CA GLU A 413 14.54 27.47 -24.66
C GLU A 413 15.24 26.85 -25.87
N SER A 414 16.53 26.56 -25.76
CA SER A 414 17.34 25.92 -26.81
C SER A 414 17.16 24.41 -26.94
N SER A 415 16.40 23.77 -26.04
CA SER A 415 16.22 22.32 -26.04
C SER A 415 15.18 21.88 -27.07
N SER A 416 15.43 20.75 -27.73
CA SER A 416 14.44 20.15 -28.63
C SER A 416 13.21 19.66 -27.86
N GLU A 417 12.06 19.51 -28.53
CA GLU A 417 10.84 18.95 -27.92
C GLU A 417 11.08 17.58 -27.25
N GLU A 418 11.97 16.76 -27.82
CA GLU A 418 12.34 15.46 -27.24
C GLU A 418 13.09 15.60 -25.91
N ILE A 419 14.02 16.57 -25.83
CA ILE A 419 14.75 16.86 -24.59
C ILE A 419 13.79 17.46 -23.56
N LEU A 420 12.93 18.39 -23.97
CA LEU A 420 11.92 19.02 -23.10
C LEU A 420 10.96 17.97 -22.52
N SER A 421 10.41 17.11 -23.38
CA SER A 421 9.50 16.03 -22.95
C SER A 421 10.21 15.11 -21.94
N ARG A 422 11.38 14.57 -22.29
CA ARG A 422 12.14 13.66 -21.41
C ARG A 422 12.57 14.33 -20.11
N GLY A 423 12.99 15.60 -20.18
CA GLY A 423 13.35 16.41 -19.03
C GLY A 423 12.19 16.60 -18.07
N LEU A 424 11.00 16.92 -18.60
CA LEU A 424 9.80 17.12 -17.82
C LEU A 424 9.35 15.81 -17.16
N TYR A 425 9.29 14.70 -17.90
CA TYR A 425 8.98 13.39 -17.31
C TYR A 425 9.93 13.03 -16.17
N LYS A 426 11.23 13.22 -16.39
CA LYS A 426 12.25 12.96 -15.37
C LYS A 426 12.07 13.84 -14.15
N PHE A 427 11.78 15.13 -14.34
CA PHE A 427 11.50 16.04 -13.25
C PHE A 427 10.27 15.63 -12.43
N LEU A 428 9.17 15.26 -13.08
CA LEU A 428 7.95 14.81 -12.38
C LEU A 428 8.18 13.48 -11.64
N ASN A 429 8.89 12.54 -12.28
CA ASN A 429 9.29 11.27 -11.70
C ASN A 429 10.11 11.45 -10.43
N ASP A 430 11.20 12.22 -10.52
CA ASP A 430 12.11 12.48 -9.41
C ASP A 430 11.35 13.21 -8.28
N SER A 431 10.54 14.23 -8.60
CA SER A 431 9.87 15.07 -7.60
C SER A 431 8.72 14.39 -6.86
N MET A 432 7.92 13.58 -7.55
CA MET A 432 6.75 12.94 -6.93
C MET A 432 7.16 11.78 -6.01
N PHE A 433 8.09 10.94 -6.47
CA PHE A 433 8.40 9.67 -5.80
C PHE A 433 9.82 9.63 -5.27
N GLU A 434 10.82 9.70 -6.15
CA GLU A 434 12.18 9.29 -5.79
C GLU A 434 12.82 10.21 -4.74
N ILE A 435 12.67 11.54 -4.90
CA ILE A 435 13.15 12.53 -3.93
C ILE A 435 12.47 12.29 -2.57
N SER A 436 11.16 12.05 -2.57
CA SER A 436 10.41 11.81 -1.33
C SER A 436 10.88 10.55 -0.60
N VAL A 437 11.17 9.48 -1.35
CA VAL A 437 11.70 8.22 -0.78
C VAL A 437 13.13 8.41 -0.27
N ASP A 438 14.01 9.09 -1.01
CA ASP A 438 15.40 9.36 -0.55
C ASP A 438 15.45 10.30 0.67
N LEU A 439 14.56 11.30 0.73
CA LEU A 439 14.42 12.17 1.90
C LEU A 439 13.95 11.38 3.14
N ALA A 440 12.98 10.48 2.97
CA ALA A 440 12.55 9.59 4.06
C ALA A 440 13.69 8.67 4.52
N ARG A 441 14.43 8.06 3.58
CA ARG A 441 15.61 7.24 3.85
C ARG A 441 16.65 7.99 4.67
N THR A 442 16.99 9.20 4.23
CA THR A 442 17.94 10.08 4.91
C THR A 442 17.44 10.50 6.29
N SER A 443 16.14 10.79 6.42
CA SER A 443 15.53 11.14 7.70
C SER A 443 15.67 10.01 8.72
N PHE A 444 15.27 8.78 8.36
CA PHE A 444 15.36 7.62 9.25
C PHE A 444 16.80 7.27 9.63
N ARG A 445 17.77 7.41 8.72
CA ARG A 445 19.19 7.18 9.03
C ARG A 445 19.78 8.22 9.99
N ASN A 446 19.35 9.48 9.88
CA ASN A 446 19.92 10.59 10.65
C ASN A 446 19.21 10.84 11.98
N ARG A 447 17.98 10.35 12.15
CA ARG A 447 17.24 10.46 13.41
C ARG A 447 17.95 9.65 14.50
N ARG A 448 18.65 10.35 15.39
CA ARG A 448 19.05 9.82 16.70
C ARG A 448 18.07 10.35 17.74
N ARG A 449 17.17 9.50 18.26
CA ARG A 449 16.22 9.93 19.30
C ARG A 449 16.66 9.53 20.70
N VAL A 450 16.34 10.41 21.65
CA VAL A 450 16.71 10.34 23.08
C VAL A 450 15.66 9.54 23.89
N THR A 451 14.47 9.35 23.32
CA THR A 451 13.30 8.74 23.98
C THR A 451 13.22 7.25 23.62
N GLY A 452 13.79 6.37 24.45
CA GLY A 452 13.98 4.93 24.18
C GLY A 452 12.72 4.07 24.01
N HIS A 453 11.89 4.36 22.99
CA HIS A 453 10.69 3.63 22.58
C HIS A 453 11.03 2.63 21.47
N ALA A 454 10.80 2.98 20.20
CA ALA A 454 11.29 2.25 19.04
C ALA A 454 12.40 3.03 18.34
N GLU A 455 13.43 2.32 17.87
CA GLU A 455 14.58 2.90 17.18
C GLU A 455 14.76 2.20 15.82
N VAL A 456 14.93 2.99 14.76
CA VAL A 456 15.30 2.45 13.46
C VAL A 456 16.74 1.93 13.53
N LYS A 457 16.91 0.62 13.33
CA LYS A 457 18.22 -0.05 13.40
C LYS A 457 18.95 -0.02 12.06
N SER A 458 18.23 -0.29 10.97
CA SER A 458 18.80 -0.29 9.62
C SER A 458 17.79 0.20 8.59
N VAL A 459 18.33 0.75 7.50
CA VAL A 459 17.57 1.20 6.33
C VAL A 459 18.26 0.66 5.09
N HIS A 460 17.59 -0.25 4.39
CA HIS A 460 18.04 -0.91 3.16
C HIS A 460 17.31 -0.35 1.96
N SER A 461 17.97 -0.32 0.81
CA SER A 461 17.42 0.31 -0.39
C SER A 461 17.30 -0.69 -1.54
N PHE A 462 16.24 -0.56 -2.32
CA PHE A 462 16.14 -1.27 -3.60
C PHE A 462 15.67 -0.35 -4.73
N PHE A 463 15.98 -0.74 -5.96
CA PHE A 463 15.56 -0.05 -7.18
C PHE A 463 15.10 -1.04 -8.24
N VAL A 464 13.96 -0.73 -8.88
CA VAL A 464 13.36 -1.57 -9.92
C VAL A 464 13.58 -0.94 -11.29
N GLU A 465 14.40 -1.62 -12.12
CA GLU A 465 14.66 -1.24 -13.51
C GLU A 465 13.96 -2.14 -14.52
N PHE A 466 13.61 -3.38 -14.15
CA PHE A 466 12.85 -4.26 -15.02
C PHE A 466 11.50 -3.63 -15.40
N GLY A 467 11.05 -3.96 -16.61
CA GLY A 467 9.83 -3.39 -17.16
C GLY A 467 8.63 -4.31 -17.08
N ASN A 468 7.48 -3.75 -17.46
CA ASN A 468 6.28 -4.52 -17.74
C ASN A 468 6.56 -5.51 -18.89
N PRO A 469 6.30 -6.82 -18.71
CA PRO A 469 6.54 -7.81 -19.74
C PRO A 469 5.48 -7.80 -20.86
N PHE A 470 4.30 -7.26 -20.57
CA PHE A 470 3.12 -7.41 -21.41
C PHE A 470 3.09 -6.43 -22.59
N PRO A 471 2.53 -6.81 -23.74
CA PRO A 471 2.45 -5.94 -24.91
C PRO A 471 1.64 -4.65 -24.67
N GLY A 472 2.20 -3.52 -25.07
CA GLY A 472 1.55 -2.22 -25.04
C GLY A 472 2.51 -1.08 -24.83
N SER A 473 1.97 0.13 -24.63
CA SER A 473 2.75 1.35 -24.41
C SER A 473 3.65 1.34 -23.16
N GLY A 474 3.41 0.43 -22.21
CA GLY A 474 4.19 0.27 -20.99
C GLY A 474 5.20 -0.89 -21.07
N GLN A 475 5.23 -1.65 -22.17
CA GLN A 475 6.15 -2.78 -22.32
C GLN A 475 7.61 -2.33 -22.16
N GLY A 476 8.36 -3.03 -21.32
CA GLY A 476 9.75 -2.70 -21.00
C GLY A 476 9.94 -1.45 -20.13
N VAL A 477 8.85 -0.79 -19.72
CA VAL A 477 8.87 0.39 -18.85
C VAL A 477 8.75 -0.04 -17.40
N SER A 478 9.66 0.42 -16.55
CA SER A 478 9.61 0.25 -15.10
C SER A 478 8.65 1.24 -14.46
N HIS A 479 7.38 1.17 -14.86
CA HIS A 479 6.35 2.11 -14.44
C HIS A 479 5.97 1.93 -12.94
N HIS A 480 5.22 2.88 -12.38
CA HIS A 480 4.69 2.76 -11.01
C HIS A 480 3.99 1.42 -10.80
N CYS A 481 4.23 0.78 -9.65
CA CYS A 481 3.68 -0.52 -9.27
C CYS A 481 4.10 -1.74 -10.13
N VAL A 482 5.01 -1.62 -11.11
CA VAL A 482 5.41 -2.74 -11.99
C VAL A 482 5.88 -3.96 -11.21
N GLU A 483 6.48 -3.74 -10.04
CA GLU A 483 6.97 -4.76 -9.12
C GLU A 483 5.84 -5.62 -8.52
N MET A 484 4.58 -5.16 -8.53
CA MET A 484 3.42 -5.96 -8.11
C MET A 484 3.15 -7.14 -9.04
N ILE A 485 3.48 -7.01 -10.33
CA ILE A 485 3.37 -8.12 -11.30
C ILE A 485 4.19 -9.32 -10.81
N TYR A 486 5.35 -9.06 -10.21
CA TYR A 486 6.34 -10.06 -9.85
C TYR A 486 6.26 -10.44 -8.37
N LEU A 487 6.16 -9.47 -7.44
CA LEU A 487 6.20 -9.74 -6.00
C LEU A 487 5.04 -10.65 -5.56
N PHE A 488 3.82 -10.31 -5.96
CA PHE A 488 2.63 -11.12 -5.71
C PHE A 488 2.32 -12.11 -6.82
N GLU A 489 3.11 -12.05 -7.91
CA GLU A 489 2.93 -12.90 -9.09
C GLU A 489 1.47 -12.86 -9.58
N ALA A 490 0.87 -11.67 -9.54
CA ALA A 490 -0.56 -11.45 -9.75
C ALA A 490 -1.02 -11.98 -11.13
N PHE A 491 -0.14 -11.93 -12.12
CA PHE A 491 -0.38 -12.36 -13.50
C PHE A 491 0.36 -13.66 -13.87
N HIS A 492 0.42 -14.63 -12.96
CA HIS A 492 1.21 -15.87 -13.14
C HIS A 492 1.12 -16.50 -14.53
N ASP A 493 -0.09 -16.80 -15.01
CA ASP A 493 -0.27 -17.46 -16.31
C ASP A 493 0.26 -16.60 -17.46
N ALA A 494 0.04 -15.29 -17.39
CA ALA A 494 0.53 -14.36 -18.40
C ALA A 494 2.06 -14.20 -18.35
N LEU A 495 2.67 -14.28 -17.17
CA LEU A 495 4.13 -14.32 -17.02
C LEU A 495 4.70 -15.61 -17.63
N ALA A 496 4.06 -16.75 -17.38
CA ALA A 496 4.48 -18.04 -17.95
C ALA A 496 4.38 -18.06 -19.48
N LEU A 497 3.38 -17.38 -20.06
CA LEU A 497 3.26 -17.18 -21.51
C LEU A 497 4.36 -16.24 -22.04
N ALA A 498 4.62 -15.12 -21.34
CA ALA A 498 5.68 -14.20 -21.72
C ALA A 498 7.07 -14.89 -21.74
N ASP A 499 7.33 -15.79 -20.78
CA ASP A 499 8.55 -16.60 -20.71
C ASP A 499 8.70 -17.57 -21.89
N GLN A 500 7.59 -17.99 -22.50
CA GLN A 500 7.56 -18.80 -23.72
C GLN A 500 7.64 -17.96 -25.00
N GLY A 501 7.77 -16.63 -24.87
CA GLY A 501 7.73 -15.69 -26.00
C GLY A 501 6.33 -15.46 -26.57
N ILE A 502 5.28 -15.93 -25.87
CA ILE A 502 3.89 -15.73 -26.25
C ILE A 502 3.43 -14.39 -25.67
N LEU A 503 3.37 -13.39 -26.54
CA LEU A 503 3.08 -12.00 -26.19
C LEU A 503 1.76 -11.57 -26.81
N GLU A 504 0.66 -11.83 -26.12
CA GLU A 504 -0.69 -11.49 -26.59
C GLU A 504 -1.17 -10.12 -26.05
N PRO A 505 -1.89 -9.32 -26.84
CA PRO A 505 -2.52 -8.09 -26.36
C PRO A 505 -3.54 -8.35 -25.24
N TYR A 506 -3.73 -7.38 -24.34
CA TYR A 506 -4.66 -7.42 -23.19
C TYR A 506 -6.03 -8.08 -23.49
N LYS A 507 -6.67 -7.76 -24.63
CA LYS A 507 -8.01 -8.25 -24.98
C LYS A 507 -8.01 -9.75 -25.29
N GLU A 508 -6.97 -10.25 -25.93
CA GLU A 508 -6.85 -11.66 -26.31
C GLU A 508 -6.47 -12.49 -25.08
N LEU A 509 -5.60 -11.94 -24.23
CA LEU A 509 -5.30 -12.54 -22.93
C LEU A 509 -6.53 -12.62 -22.01
N ALA A 510 -7.42 -11.62 -22.03
CA ALA A 510 -8.67 -11.68 -21.27
C ALA A 510 -9.57 -12.84 -21.69
N ASN A 511 -9.64 -13.12 -23.00
CA ASN A 511 -10.38 -14.27 -23.53
C ASN A 511 -9.67 -15.59 -23.18
N ALA A 512 -8.36 -15.68 -23.42
CA ALA A 512 -7.57 -16.88 -23.15
C ALA A 512 -7.61 -17.28 -21.65
N VAL A 513 -7.43 -16.33 -20.74
CA VAL A 513 -7.53 -16.58 -19.29
C VAL A 513 -8.95 -16.99 -18.90
N SER A 514 -9.99 -16.44 -19.54
CA SER A 514 -11.38 -16.85 -19.32
C SER A 514 -11.63 -18.29 -19.78
N ASP A 515 -11.06 -18.70 -20.91
CA ASP A 515 -11.20 -20.04 -21.47
C ASP A 515 -10.42 -21.07 -20.63
N ILE A 516 -9.18 -20.74 -20.22
CA ILE A 516 -8.37 -21.55 -19.29
C ILE A 516 -9.14 -21.77 -17.98
N LYS A 517 -9.76 -20.73 -17.40
CA LYS A 517 -10.54 -20.86 -16.17
C LYS A 517 -11.80 -21.71 -16.32
N ARG A 518 -12.40 -21.76 -17.52
CA ARG A 518 -13.50 -22.68 -17.82
C ARG A 518 -13.03 -24.13 -17.92
N GLU A 519 -11.84 -24.37 -18.48
CA GLU A 519 -11.24 -25.70 -18.57
C GLU A 519 -10.85 -26.22 -17.18
N PHE A 520 -10.19 -25.40 -16.34
CA PHE A 520 -9.86 -25.78 -14.96
C PHE A 520 -11.08 -25.99 -14.05
N ALA A 521 -12.21 -25.33 -14.32
CA ALA A 521 -13.48 -25.65 -13.64
C ALA A 521 -14.07 -27.01 -14.06
N SER A 522 -13.52 -27.65 -15.10
CA SER A 522 -13.99 -28.90 -15.68
C SER A 522 -13.01 -30.08 -15.56
N THR A 523 -11.77 -29.86 -15.10
CA THR A 523 -10.74 -30.90 -15.01
C THR A 523 -9.86 -30.76 -13.76
N ASP A 524 -10.03 -31.67 -12.80
CA ASP A 524 -9.00 -32.04 -11.82
C ASP A 524 -7.92 -32.86 -12.54
N SER A 525 -6.84 -32.23 -12.98
CA SER A 525 -5.55 -32.93 -13.17
C SER A 525 -4.40 -31.96 -13.35
N ASP A 526 -3.41 -32.10 -12.47
CA ASP A 526 -2.06 -31.57 -12.62
C ASP A 526 -1.44 -32.04 -13.95
N SER A 527 -1.11 -31.09 -14.82
CA SER A 527 -0.16 -31.36 -15.91
C SER A 527 0.94 -30.32 -15.88
N GLU A 528 2.14 -30.78 -15.47
CA GLU A 528 3.39 -30.04 -15.58
C GLU A 528 3.66 -29.67 -17.04
N ILE A 529 3.71 -28.37 -17.34
CA ILE A 529 4.09 -27.85 -18.64
C ILE A 529 5.62 -27.80 -18.71
N THR A 530 6.21 -28.77 -19.42
CA THR A 530 7.65 -28.80 -19.72
C THR A 530 8.03 -27.67 -20.71
N PRO A 531 9.05 -26.83 -20.43
CA PRO A 531 9.48 -25.80 -21.37
C PRO A 531 10.22 -26.40 -22.57
N ARG A 532 9.88 -25.96 -23.79
CA ARG A 532 10.74 -26.15 -24.96
C ARG A 532 11.91 -25.19 -24.88
N SER A 533 13.12 -25.74 -24.82
CA SER A 533 14.37 -24.99 -24.95
C SER A 533 14.56 -24.51 -26.37
N GLU A 534 14.81 -23.21 -26.56
CA GLU A 534 15.82 -22.67 -27.47
C GLU A 534 15.83 -21.14 -27.41
N THR A 535 16.69 -20.58 -26.56
CA THR A 535 17.55 -19.40 -26.79
C THR A 535 18.38 -19.18 -25.53
N GLY A 536 19.69 -18.95 -25.67
CA GLY A 536 20.66 -19.14 -24.58
C GLY A 536 20.38 -18.36 -23.29
N ASN A 537 20.54 -19.05 -22.15
CA ASN A 537 20.77 -18.55 -20.77
C ASN A 537 20.19 -17.17 -20.38
N LYS A 538 19.02 -16.79 -20.90
CA LYS A 538 18.30 -15.59 -20.47
C LYS A 538 17.40 -15.99 -19.31
N ARG A 539 17.56 -15.27 -18.21
CA ARG A 539 16.70 -15.42 -17.03
C ARG A 539 15.25 -15.14 -17.40
N THR A 540 14.32 -15.88 -16.82
CA THR A 540 12.88 -15.75 -17.10
C THR A 540 12.20 -14.74 -16.15
N HIS A 541 11.00 -14.28 -16.49
CA HIS A 541 10.16 -13.45 -15.63
C HIS A 541 9.75 -14.18 -14.35
N LEU A 542 9.46 -15.49 -14.41
CA LEU A 542 9.19 -16.29 -13.21
C LEU A 542 10.44 -16.47 -12.33
N GLU A 543 11.65 -16.52 -12.91
CA GLU A 543 12.90 -16.51 -12.14
C GLU A 543 13.14 -15.15 -11.46
N LEU A 544 12.81 -14.04 -12.12
CA LEU A 544 12.82 -12.71 -11.50
C LEU A 544 11.78 -12.60 -10.37
N SER A 545 10.57 -13.12 -10.58
CA SER A 545 9.51 -13.19 -9.56
C SER A 545 10.03 -13.86 -8.28
N ARG A 546 10.65 -15.04 -8.42
CA ARG A 546 11.26 -15.78 -7.32
C ARG A 546 12.39 -14.99 -6.65
N ALA A 547 13.28 -14.37 -7.41
CA ALA A 547 14.38 -13.57 -6.85
C ALA A 547 13.87 -12.36 -6.06
N LEU A 548 12.83 -11.68 -6.55
CA LEU A 548 12.20 -10.56 -5.86
C LEU A 548 11.48 -11.03 -4.58
N GLN A 549 10.71 -12.11 -4.66
CA GLN A 549 10.06 -12.71 -3.50
C GLN A 549 11.07 -13.17 -2.45
N ASP A 550 12.16 -13.82 -2.85
CA ASP A 550 13.19 -14.29 -1.93
C ASP A 550 13.86 -13.13 -1.19
N HIS A 551 14.13 -12.02 -1.86
CA HIS A 551 14.68 -10.83 -1.21
C HIS A 551 13.72 -10.25 -0.15
N TRP A 552 12.41 -10.19 -0.44
CA TRP A 552 11.41 -9.73 0.51
C TRP A 552 11.25 -10.71 1.67
N LEU A 553 11.24 -12.00 1.37
CA LEU A 553 11.14 -13.06 2.37
C LEU A 553 12.36 -13.08 3.28
N ASP A 554 13.58 -12.91 2.75
CA ASP A 554 14.80 -12.78 3.54
C ASP A 554 14.69 -11.62 4.54
N PHE A 555 14.20 -10.46 4.08
CA PHE A 555 13.94 -9.32 4.97
C PHE A 555 12.88 -9.62 6.03
N ILE A 556 11.86 -10.43 5.73
CA ILE A 556 10.80 -10.77 6.68
C ILE A 556 11.28 -11.81 7.72
N VAL A 557 12.01 -12.82 7.29
CA VAL A 557 12.26 -14.05 8.08
C VAL A 557 13.60 -14.06 8.80
N LEU A 558 14.66 -13.53 8.20
CA LEU A 558 16.01 -13.60 8.78
C LEU A 558 16.08 -12.76 10.05
N ASP A 559 16.84 -13.18 11.06
CA ASP A 559 17.03 -12.37 12.26
C ASP A 559 17.91 -11.14 11.97
N GLU A 560 18.87 -11.27 11.04
CA GLU A 560 19.65 -10.17 10.50
C GLU A 560 19.58 -10.17 8.96
N PHE A 561 19.20 -9.04 8.40
CA PHE A 561 19.14 -8.83 6.95
C PHE A 561 20.29 -7.91 6.54
N SER A 562 21.20 -8.41 5.71
CA SER A 562 22.36 -7.65 5.23
C SER A 562 22.70 -8.05 3.79
N PRO A 563 21.83 -7.76 2.81
CA PRO A 563 22.11 -8.02 1.40
C PRO A 563 23.24 -7.14 0.85
N GLU A 564 23.54 -6.06 1.57
CA GLU A 564 24.44 -4.97 1.20
C GLU A 564 25.76 -5.07 1.99
N SER A 565 26.85 -4.60 1.38
CA SER A 565 28.18 -4.53 2.00
C SER A 565 28.41 -3.21 2.76
N SER A 566 27.64 -2.19 2.41
CA SER A 566 27.64 -0.85 2.97
C SER A 566 26.22 -0.32 3.13
N VAL A 567 26.02 0.58 4.10
CA VAL A 567 24.76 1.31 4.31
C VAL A 567 24.38 2.27 3.17
N ASP A 568 25.33 2.51 2.26
CA ASP A 568 25.15 3.34 1.05
C ASP A 568 25.05 2.49 -0.22
N ASP A 569 24.83 1.19 -0.08
CA ASP A 569 24.51 0.32 -1.20
C ASP A 569 23.00 0.35 -1.50
N ILE A 570 22.64 -0.06 -2.72
CA ILE A 570 21.27 -0.24 -3.18
C ILE A 570 21.16 -1.52 -4.02
N THR A 571 20.17 -2.35 -3.73
CA THR A 571 19.87 -3.55 -4.51
C THR A 571 19.08 -3.19 -5.76
N VAL A 572 19.66 -3.39 -6.95
CA VAL A 572 19.02 -3.10 -8.22
C VAL A 572 18.53 -4.38 -8.90
N PHE A 573 17.22 -4.42 -9.20
CA PHE A 573 16.61 -5.44 -10.04
C PHE A 573 16.59 -4.95 -11.49
N GLY A 574 17.51 -5.47 -12.31
CA GLY A 574 17.90 -4.94 -13.60
C GLY A 574 16.94 -5.23 -14.76
N LYS A 575 17.11 -4.48 -15.85
CA LYS A 575 16.39 -4.69 -17.13
C LYS A 575 16.66 -6.04 -17.78
N ASP A 576 17.81 -6.62 -17.48
CA ASP A 576 18.23 -7.96 -17.86
C ASP A 576 17.59 -9.06 -16.99
N LEU A 577 16.67 -8.68 -16.10
CA LEU A 577 16.03 -9.54 -15.09
C LEU A 577 17.02 -10.04 -14.02
N GLY A 578 18.25 -9.51 -14.04
CA GLY A 578 19.31 -9.76 -13.07
C GLY A 578 19.11 -8.99 -11.76
N THR A 579 19.91 -9.33 -10.76
CA THR A 579 20.01 -8.56 -9.51
C THR A 579 21.47 -8.17 -9.31
N ARG A 580 21.73 -6.93 -8.92
CA ARG A 580 23.07 -6.41 -8.62
C ARG A 580 23.01 -5.43 -7.46
N VAL A 581 24.16 -5.17 -6.85
CA VAL A 581 24.30 -4.14 -5.81
C VAL A 581 25.11 -3.00 -6.39
N GLU A 582 24.61 -1.78 -6.24
CA GLU A 582 25.29 -0.55 -6.65
C GLU A 582 25.53 0.34 -5.44
N SER A 583 26.52 1.23 -5.51
CA SER A 583 26.75 2.26 -4.48
C SER A 583 26.02 3.55 -4.84
N LEU A 584 25.31 4.13 -3.86
CA LEU A 584 24.64 5.43 -3.99
C LEU A 584 25.61 6.62 -4.16
N ASP A 585 26.89 6.42 -3.86
CA ASP A 585 27.97 7.39 -4.10
C ASP A 585 28.63 7.18 -5.47
N GLY A 586 28.33 6.08 -6.15
CA GLY A 586 28.75 5.78 -7.50
C GLY A 586 27.84 6.40 -8.58
N GLN A 587 28.27 6.31 -9.83
CA GLN A 587 27.40 6.62 -10.97
C GLN A 587 26.44 5.45 -11.24
N PRO A 588 25.17 5.69 -11.61
CA PRO A 588 24.56 7.00 -11.93
C PRO A 588 23.92 7.72 -10.73
N TRP A 589 23.96 7.15 -9.52
CA TRP A 589 23.27 7.64 -8.33
C TRP A 589 23.76 8.99 -7.85
N GLN A 590 25.07 9.24 -7.89
CA GLN A 590 25.66 10.53 -7.52
C GLN A 590 25.03 11.68 -8.33
N GLN A 591 24.99 11.55 -9.66
CA GLN A 591 24.39 12.55 -10.55
C GLN A 591 22.89 12.72 -10.28
N LYS A 592 22.22 11.63 -9.90
CA LYS A 592 20.80 11.62 -9.54
C LYS A 592 20.55 12.43 -8.26
N ARG A 593 21.32 12.16 -7.21
CA ARG A 593 21.24 12.83 -5.91
C ARG A 593 21.64 14.30 -5.97
N GLU A 594 22.56 14.68 -6.85
CA GLU A 594 22.86 16.10 -7.12
C GLU A 594 21.64 16.87 -7.66
N ARG A 595 20.90 16.28 -8.61
CA ARG A 595 19.64 16.86 -9.11
C ARG A 595 18.54 16.86 -8.06
N TRP A 596 18.42 15.79 -7.27
CA TRP A 596 17.47 15.74 -6.17
C TRP A 596 17.74 16.83 -5.14
N GLY A 597 19.02 17.05 -4.80
CA GLY A 597 19.44 18.11 -3.88
C GLY A 597 19.04 19.50 -4.34
N LEU A 598 18.98 19.77 -5.66
CA LEU A 598 18.49 21.02 -6.23
C LEU A 598 17.01 21.28 -5.95
N VAL A 599 16.19 20.25 -6.10
CA VAL A 599 14.74 20.35 -5.86
C VAL A 599 14.46 20.36 -4.35
N ALA A 600 15.12 19.50 -3.58
CA ALA A 600 14.87 19.30 -2.16
C ALA A 600 15.27 20.47 -1.26
N ARG A 601 16.27 21.28 -1.66
CA ARG A 601 16.67 22.48 -0.91
C ARG A 601 15.67 23.63 -0.98
N ASN A 602 14.58 23.45 -1.75
CA ASN A 602 13.44 24.34 -1.74
C ASN A 602 12.17 23.54 -1.34
N PRO A 603 11.83 23.49 -0.04
CA PRO A 603 10.72 22.66 0.45
C PRO A 603 9.35 23.08 -0.08
N SER A 604 9.13 24.39 -0.26
CA SER A 604 7.88 24.89 -0.87
C SER A 604 7.75 24.42 -2.31
N ALA A 605 8.86 24.39 -3.05
CA ALA A 605 8.92 23.85 -4.40
C ALA A 605 8.51 22.36 -4.49
N LEU A 606 8.94 21.51 -3.57
CA LEU A 606 8.51 20.10 -3.55
C LEU A 606 7.00 19.95 -3.31
N ALA A 607 6.47 20.68 -2.33
CA ALA A 607 5.03 20.68 -2.04
C ALA A 607 4.22 21.21 -3.23
N GLN A 608 4.64 22.35 -3.81
CA GLN A 608 4.01 22.96 -4.98
C GLN A 608 4.07 22.06 -6.22
N THR A 609 5.20 21.36 -6.43
CA THR A 609 5.35 20.41 -7.54
C THR A 609 4.41 19.23 -7.38
N ARG A 610 4.29 18.70 -6.16
CA ARG A 610 3.35 17.63 -5.86
C ARG A 610 1.90 18.07 -6.10
N ASP A 611 1.53 19.25 -5.63
CA ASP A 611 0.18 19.77 -5.79
C ASP A 611 -0.15 20.02 -7.27
N MET A 612 0.83 20.54 -8.03
CA MET A 612 0.79 20.66 -9.50
C MET A 612 0.61 19.31 -10.21
N ILE A 613 1.24 18.23 -9.72
CA ILE A 613 1.10 16.87 -10.29
C ILE A 613 -0.27 16.27 -9.99
N LEU A 614 -0.78 16.50 -8.77
CA LEU A 614 -2.00 15.86 -8.28
C LEU A 614 -3.28 16.60 -8.68
N ASP A 615 -3.16 17.85 -9.11
CA ASP A 615 -4.24 18.63 -9.70
C ASP A 615 -4.54 18.16 -11.14
N SER A 616 -5.76 17.65 -11.33
CA SER A 616 -6.26 17.16 -12.61
C SER A 616 -6.31 18.22 -13.72
N HIS A 617 -6.21 19.51 -13.38
CA HIS A 617 -6.29 20.60 -14.35
C HIS A 617 -4.93 21.10 -14.85
N THR A 618 -3.83 20.77 -14.17
CA THR A 618 -2.54 21.43 -14.44
C THR A 618 -1.91 21.00 -15.77
N PHE A 619 -2.13 19.76 -16.19
CA PHE A 619 -1.62 19.22 -17.46
C PHE A 619 -2.73 18.95 -18.50
N GLY A 620 -3.93 19.50 -18.27
CA GLY A 620 -5.07 19.35 -19.18
C GLY A 620 -4.91 20.17 -20.47
N SER A 621 -5.33 19.56 -21.58
CA SER A 621 -5.49 20.11 -22.93
C SER A 621 -6.71 21.02 -23.07
#